data_AF-A0A7C2T2P9-F1
#
_entry.id   AF-A0A7C2T2P9-F1
#
_cell.length_a   1.000
_cell.length_b   1.000
_cell.length_c   1.000
_cell.angle_alpha   90.00
_cell.angle_beta   90.00
_cell.angle_gamma   90.00
#
_symmetry.space_group_name_H-M   'P 1'
#
loop_
_entity.id
_entity.type
_entity.pdbx_description
1 polymer ?
#
loop_
_entity_poly.entity_id
_entity_poly.type
_entity_poly.pdbx_seq_one_letter_code
_entity_poly.pdbx_strand_id
1 'polypeptide(L)'
;MNSQLEDESDAAAALRRRKRMRRWLVELALGAFFAAALLGANRFSEGGDASPPVAAAFVAGAIVVLALWSFAYAASYRGLDEFERAKELEAIALAGGLCVIFAAAWGTIEAFLAAPDFPLALLAPLFSALYAIIRTLISWRYR
;
A
#
# COMPACT_ATOMS: atom_id res chain seq x y z
N MET A 1 18.07 -6.77 -40.68
CA MET A 1 17.24 -5.62 -40.26
C MET A 1 16.20 -5.99 -39.18
N ASN A 2 15.65 -7.22 -39.15
CA ASN A 2 14.74 -7.64 -38.07
C ASN A 2 15.38 -7.82 -36.69
N SER A 3 16.64 -8.25 -36.57
CA SER A 3 17.24 -8.53 -35.24
C SER A 3 17.44 -7.26 -34.39
N GLN A 4 17.69 -6.10 -35.01
CA GLN A 4 17.84 -4.83 -34.28
C GLN A 4 16.50 -4.36 -33.68
N LEU A 5 15.38 -4.66 -34.33
CA LEU A 5 14.05 -4.33 -33.82
C LEU A 5 13.63 -5.24 -32.66
N GLU A 6 14.08 -6.50 -32.65
CA GLU A 6 13.87 -7.44 -31.56
C GLU A 6 14.69 -7.08 -30.32
N ASP A 7 15.97 -6.71 -30.50
CA ASP A 7 16.85 -6.29 -29.40
C ASP A 7 16.35 -5.01 -28.69
N GLU A 8 15.83 -4.02 -29.44
CA GLU A 8 15.24 -2.81 -28.86
C GLU A 8 13.94 -3.10 -28.09
N SER A 9 13.14 -4.06 -28.57
CA SER A 9 11.90 -4.49 -27.90
C SER A 9 12.18 -5.14 -26.54
N ASP A 10 13.18 -6.02 -26.49
CA ASP A 10 13.55 -6.75 -25.27
C ASP A 10 14.17 -5.83 -24.21
N ALA A 11 15.04 -4.89 -24.64
CA ALA A 11 15.60 -3.88 -23.75
C ALA A 11 14.51 -2.98 -23.15
N ALA A 12 13.55 -2.53 -23.97
CA ALA A 12 12.42 -1.73 -23.51
C ALA A 12 11.47 -2.51 -22.57
N ALA A 13 11.27 -3.80 -22.81
CA ALA A 13 10.48 -4.68 -21.94
C ALA A 13 11.17 -4.88 -20.57
N ALA A 14 12.49 -5.09 -20.56
CA ALA A 14 13.29 -5.24 -19.34
C ALA A 14 13.27 -3.97 -18.47
N LEU A 15 13.38 -2.79 -19.07
CA LEU A 15 13.29 -1.50 -18.36
C LEU A 15 11.91 -1.31 -17.72
N ARG A 16 10.83 -1.65 -18.43
CA ARG A 16 9.45 -1.58 -17.91
C ARG A 16 9.24 -2.54 -16.72
N ARG A 17 9.76 -3.77 -16.81
CA ARG A 17 9.72 -4.73 -15.70
C ARG A 17 10.48 -4.21 -14.47
N ARG A 18 11.70 -3.69 -14.65
CA ARG A 18 12.51 -3.10 -13.56
C ARG A 18 11.79 -1.93 -12.88
N LYS A 19 11.18 -1.02 -13.66
CA LYS A 19 10.43 0.12 -13.11
C LYS A 19 9.21 -0.34 -12.30
N ARG A 20 8.48 -1.34 -12.78
CA ARG A 20 7.35 -1.96 -12.08
C ARG A 20 7.79 -2.64 -10.77
N MET A 21 8.86 -3.43 -10.83
CA MET A 21 9.41 -4.13 -9.67
C MET A 21 9.94 -3.16 -8.61
N ARG A 22 10.65 -2.09 -9.04
CA ARG A 22 11.13 -1.04 -8.14
C ARG A 22 9.97 -0.35 -7.42
N ARG A 23 8.89 -0.05 -8.13
CA ARG A 23 7.68 0.56 -7.52
C ARG A 23 7.06 -0.37 -6.47
N TRP A 24 6.89 -1.65 -6.79
CA TRP A 24 6.41 -2.66 -5.85
C TRP A 24 7.28 -2.77 -4.61
N LEU A 25 8.60 -2.80 -4.78
CA LEU A 25 9.55 -2.83 -3.66
C LEU A 25 9.45 -1.58 -2.78
N VAL A 26 9.28 -0.40 -3.38
CA VAL A 26 9.10 0.86 -2.63
C VAL A 26 7.77 0.85 -1.86
N GLU A 27 6.68 0.41 -2.47
CA GLU A 27 5.37 0.30 -1.80
C GLU A 27 5.43 -0.70 -0.63
N LEU A 28 6.07 -1.86 -0.82
CA LEU A 28 6.28 -2.84 0.24
C LEU A 28 7.18 -2.31 1.37
N ALA A 29 8.29 -1.62 1.03
CA ALA A 29 9.19 -1.06 2.01
C ALA A 29 8.52 0.04 2.85
N LEU A 30 7.73 0.92 2.23
CA LEU A 30 6.95 1.95 2.92
C LEU A 30 5.88 1.32 3.83
N GLY A 31 5.15 0.32 3.34
CA GLY A 31 4.16 -0.41 4.13
C GLY A 31 4.78 -1.13 5.33
N ALA A 32 5.92 -1.80 5.13
CA ALA A 32 6.65 -2.48 6.20
C ALA A 32 7.19 -1.49 7.24
N PHE A 33 7.74 -0.35 6.81
CA PHE A 33 8.24 0.68 7.71
C PHE A 33 7.10 1.33 8.50
N PHE A 34 5.95 1.58 7.87
CA PHE A 34 4.75 2.08 8.53
C PHE A 34 4.24 1.11 9.60
N ALA A 35 4.14 -0.19 9.26
CA ALA A 35 3.76 -1.22 10.22
C ALA A 35 4.75 -1.33 11.38
N ALA A 36 6.06 -1.30 11.10
CA ALA A 36 7.11 -1.31 12.11
C ALA A 36 7.02 -0.09 13.04
N ALA A 37 6.74 1.10 12.50
CA ALA A 37 6.59 2.33 13.29
C ALA A 37 5.39 2.24 14.25
N LEU A 38 4.26 1.71 13.79
CA LEU A 38 3.07 1.50 14.63
C LEU A 38 3.29 0.43 15.70
N LEU A 39 3.88 -0.70 15.34
CA LEU A 39 4.20 -1.76 16.30
C LEU A 39 5.21 -1.28 17.35
N GLY A 40 6.19 -0.46 16.93
CA GLY A 40 7.10 0.24 17.82
C GLY A 40 6.34 1.15 18.79
N ALA A 41 5.49 2.03 18.27
CA ALA A 41 4.67 2.92 19.10
C ALA A 41 3.86 2.15 20.15
N ASN A 42 3.20 1.05 19.75
CA ASN A 42 2.38 0.25 20.66
C ASN A 42 3.21 -0.42 21.76
N ARG A 43 4.38 -0.98 21.40
CA ARG A 43 5.27 -1.63 22.38
C ARG A 43 5.81 -0.65 23.41
N PHE A 44 6.14 0.57 22.99
CA PHE A 44 6.62 1.60 23.90
C PHE A 44 5.50 2.23 24.72
N SER A 45 4.25 2.26 24.25
CA SER A 45 3.12 2.73 25.06
C SER A 45 2.70 1.75 26.16
N GLU A 46 2.78 0.43 25.90
CA GLU A 46 2.36 -0.61 26.86
C GLU A 46 3.46 -0.98 27.86
N GLY A 47 4.73 -0.81 27.49
CA GLY A 47 5.88 -1.32 28.24
C GLY A 47 6.22 -0.61 29.56
N GLY A 48 5.54 0.48 29.93
CA GLY A 48 5.75 1.22 31.19
C GLY A 48 7.08 2.01 31.31
N ASP A 49 8.16 1.53 30.68
CA ASP A 49 9.52 2.09 30.76
C ASP A 49 9.86 3.10 29.66
N ALA A 50 8.97 3.31 28.69
CA ALA A 50 9.25 4.23 27.59
C ALA A 50 8.91 5.66 27.99
N SER A 51 9.89 6.57 27.84
CA SER A 51 9.61 8.00 27.91
C SER A 51 8.58 8.38 26.83
N PRO A 52 7.48 9.08 27.15
CA PRO A 52 6.49 9.59 26.20
C PRO A 52 7.04 10.16 24.87
N PRO A 53 8.19 10.86 24.84
CA PRO A 53 8.77 11.33 23.58
C PRO A 53 9.15 10.23 22.58
N VAL A 54 9.49 9.02 23.01
CA VAL A 54 9.87 7.93 22.10
C VAL A 54 8.66 7.40 21.34
N ALA A 55 7.54 7.14 22.02
CA ALA A 55 6.29 6.74 21.37
C ALA A 55 5.80 7.83 20.39
N ALA A 56 5.90 9.12 20.79
CA ALA A 56 5.57 10.24 19.91
C ALA A 56 6.45 10.28 18.66
N ALA A 57 7.74 9.97 18.76
CA ALA A 57 8.64 9.90 17.60
C ALA A 57 8.24 8.79 16.61
N PHE A 58 7.82 7.61 17.10
CA PHE A 58 7.32 6.53 16.24
C PHE A 58 6.03 6.93 15.52
N VAL A 59 5.09 7.57 16.21
CA VAL A 59 3.85 8.09 15.61
C VAL A 59 4.16 9.14 14.55
N ALA A 60 5.04 10.10 14.84
CA ALA A 60 5.48 11.10 13.89
C ALA A 60 6.14 10.45 12.65
N GLY A 61 6.98 9.43 12.86
CA GLY A 61 7.56 8.63 11.79
C GLY A 61 6.50 7.96 10.90
N ALA A 62 5.48 7.35 11.50
CA ALA A 62 4.37 6.73 10.76
C ALA A 62 3.60 7.76 9.90
N ILE A 63 3.35 8.96 10.42
CA ILE A 63 2.69 10.06 9.69
C ILE A 63 3.56 10.51 8.50
N VAL A 64 4.86 10.70 8.70
CA VAL A 64 5.80 11.07 7.62
C VAL A 64 5.79 10.01 6.52
N VAL A 65 5.78 8.73 6.88
CA VAL A 65 5.75 7.62 5.92
C VAL A 65 4.46 7.61 5.13
N LEU A 66 3.31 7.82 5.78
CA LEU A 66 2.03 7.98 5.08
C LEU A 66 2.07 9.16 4.11
N ALA A 67 2.60 10.32 4.52
CA ALA A 67 2.69 11.49 3.66
C ALA A 67 3.58 11.23 2.43
N LEU A 68 4.75 10.61 2.61
CA LEU A 68 5.63 10.22 1.51
C LEU A 68 4.95 9.20 0.58
N TRP A 69 4.22 8.26 1.15
CA TRP A 69 3.49 7.25 0.39
C TRP A 69 2.38 7.86 -0.46
N SER A 70 1.55 8.73 0.14
CA SER A 70 0.51 9.48 -0.58
C SER A 70 1.09 10.36 -1.67
N PHE A 71 2.22 11.03 -1.41
CA PHE A 71 2.91 11.84 -2.41
C PHE A 71 3.43 10.99 -3.59
N ALA A 72 4.08 9.86 -3.31
CA ALA A 72 4.56 8.94 -4.34
C ALA A 72 3.39 8.43 -5.20
N TYR A 73 2.26 8.12 -4.57
CA TYR A 73 1.05 7.70 -5.26
C TYR A 73 0.50 8.80 -6.18
N ALA A 74 0.31 10.01 -5.67
CA ALA A 74 -0.19 11.15 -6.43
C ALA A 74 0.73 11.53 -7.61
N ALA A 75 2.05 11.53 -7.39
CA ALA A 75 3.04 11.76 -8.44
C ALA A 75 2.93 10.69 -9.55
N SER A 76 2.71 9.44 -9.16
CA SER A 76 2.54 8.34 -10.13
C SER A 76 1.23 8.45 -10.93
N TYR A 77 0.15 8.89 -10.29
CA TYR A 77 -1.18 9.01 -10.92
C TYR A 77 -1.22 10.09 -12.01
N ARG A 78 -0.52 11.21 -11.80
CA ARG A 78 -0.46 12.32 -12.77
C ARG A 78 0.15 11.91 -14.11
N GLY A 79 1.07 10.95 -14.11
CA GLY A 79 1.75 10.48 -15.32
C GLY A 79 1.00 9.41 -16.12
N LEU A 80 -0.23 9.05 -15.72
CA LEU A 80 -1.04 8.03 -16.39
C LEU A 80 -1.96 8.66 -17.45
N ASP A 81 -2.20 7.90 -18.52
CA ASP A 81 -3.19 8.25 -19.55
C ASP A 81 -4.62 8.08 -19.01
N GLU A 82 -5.62 8.67 -19.68
CA GLU A 82 -7.03 8.66 -19.23
C GLU A 82 -7.57 7.24 -18.99
N PHE A 83 -7.24 6.31 -19.89
CA PHE A 83 -7.63 4.91 -19.75
C PHE A 83 -6.94 4.21 -18.57
N GLU A 84 -5.67 4.52 -18.32
CA GLU A 84 -4.94 3.98 -17.18
C GLU A 84 -5.47 4.56 -15.86
N ARG A 85 -5.81 5.86 -15.84
CA ARG A 85 -6.43 6.52 -14.69
C ARG A 85 -7.78 5.91 -14.33
N ALA A 86 -8.60 5.57 -15.32
CA ALA A 86 -9.88 4.90 -15.09
C ALA A 86 -9.68 3.53 -14.41
N LYS A 87 -8.71 2.72 -14.88
CA LYS A 87 -8.37 1.43 -14.25
C LYS A 87 -7.83 1.59 -12.83
N GLU A 88 -7.01 2.60 -12.60
CA GLU A 88 -6.50 2.88 -11.25
C GLU A 88 -7.64 3.29 -10.31
N LEU A 89 -8.59 4.10 -10.78
CA LEU A 89 -9.74 4.50 -9.98
C LEU A 89 -10.64 3.31 -9.65
N GLU A 90 -10.86 2.41 -10.62
CA GLU A 90 -11.58 1.15 -10.40
C GLU A 90 -10.88 0.28 -9.34
N ALA A 91 -9.55 0.14 -9.43
CA ALA A 91 -8.76 -0.61 -8.44
C ALA A 91 -8.85 0.00 -7.04
N ILE A 92 -8.77 1.33 -6.93
CA ILE A 92 -8.94 2.06 -5.65
C ILE A 92 -10.34 1.84 -5.09
N ALA A 93 -11.38 1.96 -5.92
CA ALA A 93 -12.76 1.79 -5.48
C ALA A 93 -13.02 0.36 -4.97
N LEU A 94 -12.54 -0.65 -5.68
CA LEU A 94 -12.66 -2.06 -5.26
C LEU A 94 -11.88 -2.33 -3.98
N ALA A 95 -10.64 -1.87 -3.87
CA ALA A 95 -9.82 -2.07 -2.68
C ALA A 95 -10.40 -1.36 -1.46
N GLY A 96 -10.91 -0.13 -1.65
CA GLY A 96 -11.58 0.65 -0.62
C GLY A 96 -12.87 -0.02 -0.16
N GLY A 97 -13.69 -0.49 -1.10
CA GLY A 97 -14.91 -1.25 -0.81
C GLY A 97 -14.63 -2.51 0.01
N LEU A 98 -13.61 -3.29 -0.37
CA LEU A 98 -13.20 -4.47 0.40
C LEU A 98 -12.70 -4.12 1.80
N CYS A 99 -11.97 -3.01 1.97
CA CYS A 99 -11.53 -2.54 3.29
C CYS A 99 -12.72 -2.15 4.18
N VAL A 100 -13.73 -1.47 3.62
CA VAL A 100 -14.95 -1.10 4.35
C VAL A 100 -15.72 -2.36 4.77
N ILE A 101 -15.88 -3.33 3.86
CA ILE A 101 -16.54 -4.61 4.18
C ILE A 101 -15.78 -5.35 5.28
N PHE A 102 -14.45 -5.44 5.17
CA PHE A 102 -13.60 -6.06 6.17
C PHE A 102 -13.74 -5.38 7.54
N ALA A 103 -13.63 -4.05 7.59
CA ALA A 103 -13.75 -3.29 8.83
C ALA A 103 -15.12 -3.45 9.49
N ALA A 104 -16.19 -3.43 8.69
CA ALA A 104 -17.55 -3.66 9.18
C ALA A 104 -17.72 -5.08 9.72
N ALA A 105 -17.23 -6.10 9.00
CA ALA A 105 -17.29 -7.48 9.43
C ALA A 105 -16.50 -7.71 10.73
N TRP A 106 -15.28 -7.19 10.80
CA TRP A 106 -14.44 -7.33 11.98
C TRP A 106 -15.02 -6.58 13.19
N GLY A 107 -15.47 -5.34 13.04
CA GLY A 107 -16.11 -4.59 14.12
C GLY A 107 -17.41 -5.25 14.62
N THR A 108 -18.14 -5.95 13.74
CA THR A 108 -19.29 -6.77 14.17
C THR A 108 -18.83 -7.96 15.00
N ILE A 109 -17.75 -8.64 14.60
CA ILE A 109 -17.18 -9.76 15.35
C ILE A 109 -16.68 -9.31 16.74
N GLU A 110 -16.01 -8.15 16.84
CA GLU A 110 -15.62 -7.54 18.12
C GLU A 110 -16.84 -7.31 19.03
N ALA A 111 -17.89 -6.70 18.48
CA ALA A 111 -19.09 -6.34 19.22
C ALA A 111 -19.88 -7.54 19.78
N PHE A 112 -19.90 -8.67 19.06
CA PHE A 112 -20.75 -9.81 19.40
C PHE A 112 -20.00 -11.06 19.91
N LEU A 113 -18.73 -11.22 19.56
CA LEU A 113 -17.95 -12.43 19.87
C LEU A 113 -16.76 -12.17 20.80
N ALA A 114 -16.64 -10.95 21.37
CA ALA A 114 -15.52 -10.55 22.23
C ALA A 114 -14.15 -10.82 21.60
N ALA A 115 -14.05 -10.61 20.28
CA ALA A 115 -12.79 -10.69 19.57
C ALA A 115 -11.84 -9.54 19.98
N PRO A 116 -10.52 -9.71 19.82
CA PRO A 116 -9.56 -8.65 20.12
C PRO A 116 -9.71 -7.45 19.19
N ASP A 117 -9.47 -6.26 19.73
CA ASP A 117 -9.51 -4.99 19.00
C ASP A 117 -8.53 -5.01 17.82
N PHE A 118 -9.05 -4.75 16.62
CA PHE A 118 -8.25 -4.59 15.42
C PHE A 118 -7.74 -3.16 15.31
N PRO A 119 -6.42 -2.96 15.28
CA PRO A 119 -5.86 -1.63 15.17
C PRO A 119 -6.20 -1.03 13.81
N LEU A 120 -7.05 0.01 13.80
CA LEU A 120 -7.44 0.77 12.60
C LEU A 120 -6.25 1.24 11.76
N ALA A 121 -5.09 1.42 12.38
CA ALA A 121 -3.87 1.79 11.69
C ALA A 121 -3.40 0.72 10.67
N LEU A 122 -3.73 -0.57 10.86
CA LEU A 122 -3.43 -1.65 9.90
C LEU A 122 -4.35 -1.66 8.67
N LEU A 123 -5.37 -0.81 8.65
CA LEU A 123 -6.30 -0.69 7.52
C LEU A 123 -5.60 -0.07 6.30
N ALA A 124 -4.63 0.82 6.50
CA ALA A 124 -3.81 1.39 5.42
C ALA A 124 -2.91 0.36 4.70
N PRO A 125 -2.09 -0.46 5.38
CA PRO A 125 -1.33 -1.51 4.71
C PRO A 125 -2.23 -2.60 4.10
N LEU A 126 -3.37 -2.92 4.74
CA LEU A 126 -4.37 -3.82 4.16
C LEU A 126 -4.92 -3.27 2.84
N PHE A 127 -5.32 -1.99 2.82
CA PHE A 127 -5.76 -1.30 1.61
C PHE A 127 -4.71 -1.37 0.51
N SER A 128 -3.44 -1.09 0.84
CA SER A 128 -2.37 -1.17 -0.14
C SER A 128 -2.19 -2.58 -0.71
N ALA A 129 -2.25 -3.61 0.13
CA ALA A 129 -2.13 -4.99 -0.32
C ALA A 129 -3.28 -5.38 -1.26
N LEU A 130 -4.52 -5.06 -0.88
CA LEU A 130 -5.70 -5.32 -1.71
C LEU A 130 -5.65 -4.56 -3.03
N TYR A 131 -5.30 -3.27 -2.99
CA TYR A 131 -5.12 -2.45 -4.17
C TYR A 131 -4.06 -3.04 -5.11
N ALA A 132 -2.92 -3.48 -4.58
CA ALA A 132 -1.86 -4.06 -5.40
C ALA A 132 -2.28 -5.38 -6.05
N ILE A 133 -3.04 -6.22 -5.34
CA ILE A 133 -3.64 -7.46 -5.87
C ILE A 133 -4.66 -7.13 -6.97
N ILE A 134 -5.65 -6.28 -6.69
CA ILE A 134 -6.71 -5.92 -7.63
C ILE A 134 -6.13 -5.29 -8.89
N ARG A 135 -5.21 -4.33 -8.74
CA ARG A 135 -4.52 -3.69 -9.85
C ARG A 135 -3.80 -4.72 -10.72
N THR A 136 -3.16 -5.72 -10.11
CA THR A 136 -2.49 -6.80 -10.84
C THR A 136 -3.50 -7.63 -11.63
N LEU A 137 -4.61 -8.03 -11.01
CA LEU A 137 -5.70 -8.78 -11.65
C LEU A 137 -6.32 -8.01 -12.83
N ILE A 138 -6.63 -6.73 -12.64
CA ILE A 138 -7.13 -5.85 -13.72
C ILE A 138 -6.10 -5.81 -14.85
N SER A 139 -4.82 -5.63 -14.54
CA SER A 139 -3.76 -5.59 -15.56
C SER A 139 -3.62 -6.90 -16.35
N TRP A 140 -3.99 -8.04 -15.77
CA TRP A 140 -4.00 -9.33 -16.46
C TRP A 140 -5.17 -9.48 -17.43
N ARG A 141 -6.34 -8.91 -17.09
CA ARG A 141 -7.54 -8.98 -17.93
C ARG A 141 -7.42 -8.17 -19.23
N TYR A 142 -6.67 -7.08 -19.22
CA TYR A 142 -6.51 -6.15 -20.36
C TYR A 142 -5.21 -6.36 -21.15
N ARG A 143 -4.54 -7.50 -20.98
CA ARG A 143 -3.44 -7.95 -21.84
C ARG A 143 -3.99 -8.82 -22.96
#